data_AF-A0A7C4MVP2-F1
#
_entry.id   AF-A0A7C4MVP2-F1
#
_cell.length_a   1.000
_cell.length_b   1.000
_cell.length_c   1.000
_cell.angle_alpha   90.00
_cell.angle_beta   90.00
_cell.angle_gamma   90.00
#
_symmetry.space_group_name_H-M   'P 1'
#
loop_
_entity.id
_entity.type
_entity.pdbx_description
1 polymer ?
#
loop_
_entity_poly.entity_id
_entity_poly.type
_entity_poly.pdbx_seq_one_letter_code
_entity_poly.pdbx_strand_id
1 'polypeptide(L)'
;MTVGPGRHAPGNRRGRAALRGKRRCARRGETRPCTSANRIEQRLQLLVRQDGFVGVKAHLAEEVGFGVEPVSPSDAQSALAPAKAGDLAAWKRLYVAIFGETMLACQELGVPVHVHSGITGGLWQGQVGNADPFLLVPFIRRPEYIRTQLVLLHGGYPWIQNAAAVAHALPHVWVDLSWTTPWISLRLAECYRDLIGMAPLAKLMVGSGGHGTPEIA
;
A
#
# COMPACT_ATOMS: atom_id res chain seq x y z
N MET A 1 -9.64 4.08 -28.11
CA MET A 1 -11.06 3.87 -28.51
C MET A 1 -11.92 4.01 -27.26
N THR A 2 -12.82 4.99 -27.27
CA THR A 2 -13.75 5.35 -26.20
C THR A 2 -15.03 4.50 -26.29
N VAL A 3 -15.56 4.04 -25.16
CA VAL A 3 -16.91 3.45 -25.08
C VAL A 3 -17.62 4.02 -23.82
N GLY A 4 -18.81 4.59 -24.02
CA GLY A 4 -19.62 5.28 -23.00
C GLY A 4 -20.48 4.34 -22.13
N PRO A 5 -21.18 4.87 -21.10
CA PRO A 5 -21.84 4.04 -20.11
C PRO A 5 -23.27 3.67 -20.55
N GLY A 6 -23.53 2.37 -20.67
CA GLY A 6 -24.87 1.79 -20.70
C GLY A 6 -25.48 1.77 -19.30
N ARG A 7 -26.75 2.16 -19.18
CA ARG A 7 -27.56 2.09 -17.96
C ARG A 7 -28.12 0.66 -17.82
N HIS A 8 -28.04 0.04 -16.62
CA HIS A 8 -29.16 -0.64 -15.95
C HIS A 8 -28.79 -1.29 -14.59
N ALA A 9 -29.76 -1.15 -13.66
CA ALA A 9 -30.14 -1.94 -12.48
C ALA A 9 -29.29 -1.94 -11.17
N PRO A 10 -29.92 -1.68 -9.99
CA PRO A 10 -29.24 -1.61 -8.70
C PRO A 10 -29.15 -3.00 -8.05
N GLY A 11 -27.99 -3.65 -8.21
CA GLY A 11 -27.63 -4.85 -7.45
C GLY A 11 -26.67 -4.50 -6.32
N ASN A 12 -27.05 -4.84 -5.10
CA ASN A 12 -26.30 -4.68 -3.85
C ASN A 12 -24.87 -5.24 -3.96
N ARG A 13 -23.89 -4.40 -4.33
CA ARG A 13 -22.46 -4.73 -4.28
C ARG A 13 -21.80 -3.96 -3.14
N ARG A 14 -21.70 -4.58 -1.97
CA ARG A 14 -20.67 -4.22 -0.98
C ARG A 14 -19.32 -4.73 -1.48
N GLY A 15 -18.83 -4.14 -2.57
CA GLY A 15 -17.43 -4.27 -2.96
C GLY A 15 -16.61 -3.43 -1.99
N ARG A 16 -15.76 -4.06 -1.17
CA ARG A 16 -14.83 -3.37 -0.28
C ARG A 16 -13.87 -2.56 -1.15
N ALA A 17 -14.07 -1.25 -1.22
CA ALA A 17 -13.22 -0.38 -1.99
C ALA A 17 -11.88 -0.20 -1.26
N ALA A 18 -10.79 -0.49 -1.95
CA ALA A 18 -9.46 0.01 -1.60
C ALA A 18 -9.27 1.36 -2.30
N LEU A 19 -8.67 2.32 -1.61
CA LEU A 19 -8.47 3.67 -2.14
C LEU A 19 -7.57 3.68 -3.39
N ARG A 20 -8.18 3.90 -4.56
CA ARG A 20 -7.51 4.45 -5.76
C ARG A 20 -8.02 5.88 -5.95
N GLY A 21 -7.13 6.85 -5.82
CA GLY A 21 -7.48 8.27 -5.77
C GLY A 21 -8.22 8.75 -7.02
N LYS A 22 -9.49 9.14 -6.86
CA LYS A 22 -10.19 10.10 -7.74
C LYS A 22 -11.05 11.07 -6.91
N ARG A 23 -11.06 12.33 -7.36
CA ARG A 23 -11.47 13.55 -6.65
C ARG A 23 -12.98 13.66 -6.37
N ARG A 24 -13.35 14.20 -5.20
CA ARG A 24 -14.35 15.28 -5.00
C ARG A 24 -14.28 15.81 -3.55
N CYS A 25 -14.35 17.14 -3.41
CA CYS A 25 -14.19 17.91 -2.18
C CYS A 25 -15.50 18.62 -1.85
N ALA A 26 -15.92 18.64 -0.58
CA ALA A 26 -16.90 19.59 -0.04
C ALA A 26 -16.71 19.81 1.47
N ARG A 27 -17.11 21.00 1.94
CA ARG A 27 -16.68 21.77 3.14
C ARG A 27 -17.24 21.34 4.51
N ARG A 28 -16.48 21.65 5.58
CA ARG A 28 -16.74 22.49 6.80
C ARG A 28 -15.68 22.07 7.85
N GLY A 29 -15.10 22.87 8.74
CA GLY A 29 -15.28 24.22 9.22
C GLY A 29 -14.66 24.28 10.62
N GLU A 30 -13.32 24.35 10.70
CA GLU A 30 -12.54 24.63 11.93
C GLU A 30 -11.08 24.90 11.49
N THR A 31 -10.57 26.11 11.72
CA THR A 31 -9.25 26.52 11.20
C THR A 31 -8.17 26.28 12.25
N ARG A 32 -7.74 25.02 12.37
CA ARG A 32 -6.32 24.75 12.69
C ARG A 32 -5.52 24.98 11.42
N PRO A 33 -4.28 25.50 11.47
CA PRO A 33 -3.45 25.62 10.27
C PRO A 33 -3.32 24.23 9.61
N CYS A 34 -3.91 24.09 8.42
CA CYS A 34 -3.88 22.84 7.65
C CYS A 34 -2.51 22.69 7.00
N THR A 35 -1.61 21.95 7.64
CA THR A 35 -0.47 21.35 6.95
C THR A 35 -0.98 20.34 5.92
N SER A 36 -0.16 19.97 4.94
CA SER A 36 -0.49 18.90 3.98
C SER A 36 -0.79 17.56 4.68
N ALA A 37 -0.10 17.28 5.80
CA ALA A 37 -0.35 16.12 6.66
C ALA A 37 -1.79 16.10 7.23
N ASN A 38 -2.25 17.23 7.78
CA ASN A 38 -3.63 17.37 8.29
C ASN A 38 -4.69 17.07 7.21
N ARG A 39 -4.40 17.35 5.94
CA ARG A 39 -5.34 17.08 4.83
C ARG A 39 -5.42 15.59 4.47
N ILE A 40 -4.32 14.84 4.56
CA ILE A 40 -4.32 13.39 4.28
C ILE A 40 -5.11 12.67 5.36
N GLU A 41 -4.83 12.97 6.62
CA GLU A 41 -5.53 12.39 7.76
C GLU A 41 -7.04 12.64 7.67
N GLN A 42 -7.47 13.90 7.50
CA GLN A 42 -8.89 14.26 7.35
C GLN A 42 -9.56 13.50 6.20
N ARG A 43 -8.84 13.34 5.08
CA ARG A 43 -9.39 12.63 3.92
C ARG A 43 -9.54 11.14 4.23
N LEU A 44 -8.54 10.51 4.85
CA LEU A 44 -8.60 9.11 5.26
C LEU A 44 -9.71 8.87 6.28
N GLN A 45 -9.87 9.75 7.26
CA GLN A 45 -10.96 9.67 8.24
C GLN A 45 -12.33 9.66 7.56
N LEU A 46 -12.56 10.57 6.61
CA LEU A 46 -13.81 10.61 5.85
C LEU A 46 -14.04 9.32 5.06
N LEU A 47 -13.03 8.86 4.34
CA LEU A 47 -13.13 7.66 3.50
C LEU A 47 -13.39 6.40 4.33
N VAL A 48 -12.71 6.24 5.46
CA VAL A 48 -12.87 5.06 6.32
C VAL A 48 -14.19 5.11 7.08
N ARG A 49 -14.49 6.24 7.75
CA ARG A 49 -15.63 6.33 8.68
C ARG A 49 -16.97 6.58 7.97
N GLN A 50 -16.97 7.28 6.84
CA GLN A 50 -18.21 7.65 6.13
C GLN A 50 -18.41 6.80 4.88
N ASP A 51 -17.36 6.62 4.07
CA ASP A 51 -17.48 5.90 2.79
C ASP A 51 -17.22 4.38 2.92
N GLY A 52 -16.86 3.90 4.12
CA GLY A 52 -16.73 2.47 4.44
C GLY A 52 -15.50 1.79 3.83
N PHE A 53 -14.45 2.54 3.49
CA PHE A 53 -13.17 1.97 3.06
C PHE A 53 -12.52 1.24 4.24
N VAL A 54 -11.93 0.07 3.97
CA VAL A 54 -11.41 -0.84 5.02
C VAL A 54 -9.90 -1.02 4.97
N GLY A 55 -9.19 -0.20 4.18
CA GLY A 55 -7.74 -0.29 4.01
C GLY A 55 -7.22 0.68 2.97
N VAL A 56 -5.90 0.88 2.99
CA VAL A 56 -5.18 1.75 2.05
C VAL A 56 -4.18 0.93 1.25
N LYS A 57 -4.00 1.24 -0.03
CA LYS A 57 -2.96 0.62 -0.88
C LYS A 57 -1.84 1.63 -1.13
N ALA A 58 -0.59 1.20 -0.99
CA ALA A 58 0.60 2.00 -1.28
C ALA A 58 1.54 1.26 -2.25
N HIS A 59 2.30 2.06 -3.01
CA HIS A 59 3.26 1.61 -4.04
C HIS A 59 4.68 2.10 -3.69
N LEU A 60 5.08 1.99 -2.42
CA LEU A 60 6.34 2.56 -1.91
C LEU A 60 7.57 2.04 -2.68
N ALA A 61 7.67 0.72 -2.90
CA ALA A 61 8.80 0.12 -3.61
C ALA A 61 8.95 0.67 -5.04
N GLU A 62 7.84 0.78 -5.78
CA GLU A 62 7.80 1.23 -7.18
C GLU A 62 8.22 2.69 -7.33
N GLU A 63 7.87 3.52 -6.35
CA GLU A 63 8.00 4.96 -6.43
C GLU A 63 9.34 5.45 -5.87
N VAL A 64 9.79 4.85 -4.76
CA VAL A 64 10.95 5.32 -4.00
C VAL A 64 11.85 4.20 -3.47
N GLY A 65 11.39 2.95 -3.50
CA GLY A 65 12.10 1.79 -2.94
C GLY A 65 11.79 1.57 -1.46
N PHE A 66 11.94 0.34 -0.98
CA PHE A 66 11.71 0.00 0.43
C PHE A 66 12.82 0.44 1.37
N GLY A 67 14.06 0.57 0.89
CA GLY A 67 15.22 1.00 1.69
C GLY A 67 15.27 2.50 1.99
N VAL A 68 14.12 3.16 2.04
CA VAL A 68 14.00 4.60 2.35
C VAL A 68 13.84 4.81 3.84
N GLU A 69 14.22 6.00 4.31
CA GLU A 69 14.03 6.41 5.71
C GLU A 69 12.86 7.39 5.84
N PRO A 70 12.15 7.40 6.99
CA PRO A 70 11.11 8.39 7.27
C PRO A 70 11.62 9.82 7.11
N VAL A 71 10.77 10.67 6.54
CA VAL A 71 11.08 12.07 6.25
C VAL A 71 10.49 12.95 7.34
N SER A 72 11.27 13.90 7.85
CA SER A 72 10.82 14.82 8.90
C SER A 72 9.72 15.77 8.36
N PRO A 73 8.84 16.31 9.24
CA PRO A 73 7.84 17.29 8.82
C PRO A 73 8.44 18.53 8.14
N SER A 74 9.62 18.98 8.59
CA SER A 74 10.34 20.12 8.00
C SER A 74 10.82 19.83 6.59
N ASP A 75 11.39 18.63 6.37
CA ASP A 75 11.87 18.21 5.06
C ASP A 75 10.71 17.99 4.09
N ALA A 76 9.61 17.41 4.57
CA ALA A 76 8.39 17.23 3.80
C ALA A 76 7.80 18.59 3.35
N GLN A 77 7.77 19.57 4.26
CA GLN A 77 7.31 20.92 3.96
C GLN A 77 8.21 21.61 2.92
N SER A 78 9.52 21.49 3.09
CA SER A 78 10.52 22.06 2.16
C SER A 78 10.47 21.42 0.77
N ALA A 79 10.13 20.12 0.69
CA ALA A 79 10.00 19.39 -0.56
C ALA A 79 8.73 19.74 -1.35
N LEU A 80 7.70 20.33 -0.72
CA LEU A 80 6.39 20.52 -1.35
C LEU A 80 6.40 21.44 -2.57
N ALA A 81 7.07 22.60 -2.48
CA ALA A 81 7.10 23.56 -3.58
C ALA A 81 7.94 23.06 -4.77
N PRO A 82 9.17 22.53 -4.57
CA PRO A 82 9.94 21.94 -5.67
C PRO A 82 9.26 20.72 -6.30
N ALA A 83 8.63 19.85 -5.50
CA ALA A 83 7.87 18.71 -6.03
C ALA A 83 6.74 19.15 -6.96
N LYS A 84 6.01 20.24 -6.61
CA LYS A 84 4.98 20.83 -7.47
C LYS A 84 5.55 21.45 -8.75
N ALA A 85 6.78 21.94 -8.70
CA ALA A 85 7.51 22.46 -9.85
C ALA A 85 8.11 21.34 -10.75
N GLY A 86 7.96 20.07 -10.36
CA GLY A 86 8.42 18.92 -11.14
C GLY A 86 9.77 18.35 -10.72
N ASP A 87 10.35 18.80 -9.59
CA ASP A 87 11.59 18.21 -9.07
C ASP A 87 11.35 16.78 -8.57
N LEU A 88 11.98 15.81 -9.24
CA LEU A 88 11.81 14.38 -8.96
C LEU A 88 12.31 13.99 -7.56
N ALA A 89 13.44 14.54 -7.11
CA ALA A 89 14.00 14.20 -5.80
C ALA A 89 13.12 14.72 -4.66
N ALA A 90 12.59 15.93 -4.80
CA ALA A 90 11.63 16.51 -3.88
C ALA A 90 10.30 15.73 -3.89
N TRP A 91 9.83 15.31 -5.07
CA TRP A 91 8.64 14.47 -5.16
C TRP A 91 8.84 13.13 -4.43
N LYS A 92 9.99 12.45 -4.61
CA LYS A 92 10.30 11.20 -3.89
C LYS A 92 10.32 11.40 -2.38
N ARG A 93 10.97 12.46 -1.89
CA ARG A 93 10.95 12.83 -0.46
C ARG A 93 9.52 13.05 0.05
N LEU A 94 8.71 13.79 -0.71
CA LEU A 94 7.31 14.03 -0.37
C LEU A 94 6.49 12.74 -0.35
N TYR A 95 6.74 11.80 -1.28
CA TYR A 95 6.07 10.51 -1.30
C TYR A 95 6.35 9.69 -0.04
N VAL A 96 7.61 9.63 0.40
CA VAL A 96 7.99 8.94 1.65
C VAL A 96 7.31 9.58 2.87
N ALA A 97 7.27 10.92 2.93
CA ALA A 97 6.56 11.63 4.00
C ALA A 97 5.05 11.28 4.01
N ILE A 98 4.41 11.29 2.84
CA ILE A 98 2.99 10.91 2.69
C ILE A 98 2.75 9.47 3.14
N PHE A 99 3.66 8.55 2.81
CA PHE A 99 3.57 7.16 3.25
C PHE A 99 3.64 7.03 4.78
N GLY A 100 4.59 7.71 5.43
CA GLY A 100 4.71 7.75 6.89
C GLY A 100 3.45 8.29 7.57
N GLU A 101 2.93 9.43 7.10
CA GLU A 101 1.67 10.01 7.61
C GLU A 101 0.47 9.09 7.37
N THR A 102 0.44 8.40 6.23
CA THR A 102 -0.62 7.42 5.91
C THR A 102 -0.59 6.25 6.89
N MET A 103 0.59 5.74 7.25
CA MET A 103 0.73 4.68 8.24
C MET A 103 0.19 5.12 9.60
N LEU A 104 0.57 6.29 10.08
CA LEU A 104 0.10 6.85 11.35
C LEU A 104 -1.43 7.04 11.35
N ALA A 105 -1.99 7.59 10.28
CA ALA A 105 -3.44 7.75 10.16
C ALA A 105 -4.17 6.40 10.14
N CYS A 106 -3.64 5.40 9.42
CA CYS A 106 -4.24 4.05 9.36
C CYS A 106 -4.17 3.32 10.69
N GLN A 107 -3.09 3.53 11.46
CA GLN A 107 -2.94 3.04 12.83
C GLN A 107 -4.06 3.58 13.74
N GLU A 108 -4.33 4.88 13.72
CA GLU A 108 -5.39 5.49 14.53
C GLU A 108 -6.80 5.12 14.03
N LEU A 109 -6.93 4.80 12.75
CA LEU A 109 -8.19 4.35 12.13
C LEU A 109 -8.44 2.84 12.28
N GLY A 110 -7.44 2.05 12.68
CA GLY A 110 -7.55 0.60 12.79
C GLY A 110 -7.77 -0.10 11.45
N VAL A 111 -7.20 0.42 10.36
CA VAL A 111 -7.28 -0.18 9.02
C VAL A 111 -5.89 -0.53 8.49
N PRO A 112 -5.71 -1.63 7.72
CA PRO A 112 -4.42 -2.02 7.21
C PRO A 112 -3.93 -1.15 6.05
N VAL A 113 -2.61 -1.05 5.94
CA VAL A 113 -1.92 -0.57 4.74
C VAL A 113 -1.40 -1.76 3.96
N HIS A 114 -1.95 -1.96 2.77
CA HIS A 114 -1.49 -2.94 1.80
C HIS A 114 -0.34 -2.32 1.00
N VAL A 115 0.85 -2.91 1.08
CA VAL A 115 2.04 -2.42 0.41
C VAL A 115 2.37 -3.37 -0.73
N HIS A 116 2.47 -2.83 -1.94
CA HIS A 116 3.00 -3.59 -3.06
C HIS A 116 4.44 -4.04 -2.76
N SER A 117 4.69 -5.34 -2.73
CA SER A 117 6.02 -5.92 -2.52
C SER A 117 6.36 -6.89 -3.63
N GLY A 118 7.65 -7.05 -3.90
CA GLY A 118 8.08 -7.86 -5.03
C GLY A 118 7.82 -7.19 -6.39
N ILE A 119 7.69 -8.03 -7.42
CA ILE A 119 7.43 -7.62 -8.80
C ILE A 119 6.07 -8.11 -9.25
N THR A 120 5.41 -7.33 -10.11
CA THR A 120 4.17 -7.77 -10.79
C THR A 120 4.19 -7.56 -12.32
N GLY A 121 5.37 -7.32 -12.89
CA GLY A 121 5.56 -6.96 -14.29
C GLY A 121 5.39 -5.45 -14.55
N GLY A 122 5.55 -5.04 -15.81
CA GLY A 122 5.51 -3.63 -16.23
C GLY A 122 6.88 -2.95 -16.29
N LEU A 123 6.93 -1.77 -16.94
CA LEU A 123 8.13 -0.95 -17.05
C LEU A 123 8.40 -0.25 -15.71
N TRP A 124 9.03 -1.00 -14.81
CA TRP A 124 9.53 -0.50 -13.55
C TRP A 124 10.70 0.47 -13.78
N GLN A 125 10.62 1.68 -13.24
CA GLN A 125 11.63 2.73 -13.44
C GLN A 125 12.72 2.75 -12.36
N GLY A 126 12.54 2.02 -11.26
CA GLY A 126 13.54 1.88 -10.19
C GLY A 126 14.45 0.66 -10.36
N GLN A 127 15.18 0.28 -9.30
CA GLN A 127 15.85 -1.02 -9.26
C GLN A 127 14.87 -2.07 -8.75
N VAL A 128 14.75 -3.19 -9.46
CA VAL A 128 13.83 -4.28 -9.09
C VAL A 128 14.08 -4.76 -7.66
N GLY A 129 15.35 -4.87 -7.25
CA GLY A 129 15.76 -5.28 -5.90
C GLY A 129 15.23 -4.39 -4.78
N ASN A 130 14.78 -3.16 -5.07
CA ASN A 130 14.24 -2.26 -4.06
C ASN A 130 12.86 -2.66 -3.53
N ALA A 131 12.26 -3.73 -4.07
CA ALA A 131 11.00 -4.28 -3.63
C ALA A 131 11.14 -5.51 -2.70
N ASP A 132 12.38 -5.87 -2.32
CA ASP A 132 12.64 -6.93 -1.34
C ASP A 132 12.07 -6.56 0.04
N PRO A 133 11.14 -7.37 0.60
CA PRO A 133 10.54 -7.12 1.92
C PRO A 133 11.53 -6.82 3.06
N PHE A 134 12.76 -7.36 3.02
CA PHE A 134 13.76 -7.08 4.06
C PHE A 134 14.19 -5.61 4.10
N LEU A 135 14.20 -4.93 2.97
CA LEU A 135 14.59 -3.52 2.91
C LEU A 135 13.58 -2.61 3.62
N LEU A 136 12.33 -3.05 3.78
CA LEU A 136 11.28 -2.29 4.46
C LEU A 136 11.38 -2.39 5.99
N VAL A 137 12.03 -3.44 6.51
CA VAL A 137 12.07 -3.75 7.95
C VAL A 137 12.60 -2.60 8.81
N PRO A 138 13.70 -1.90 8.45
CA PRO A 138 14.17 -0.75 9.23
C PRO A 138 13.13 0.36 9.38
N PHE A 139 12.32 0.62 8.34
CA PHE A 139 11.25 1.60 8.39
C PHE A 139 10.14 1.15 9.35
N ILE A 140 9.60 -0.05 9.15
CA ILE A 140 8.36 -0.50 9.81
C ILE A 140 8.55 -1.05 11.23
N ARG A 141 9.80 -1.23 11.67
CA ARG A 141 10.15 -1.58 13.06
C ARG A 141 10.24 -0.38 14.00
N ARG A 142 10.21 0.85 13.47
CA ARG A 142 10.29 2.03 14.31
C ARG A 142 9.09 2.12 15.26
N PRO A 143 9.29 2.58 16.51
CA PRO A 143 8.23 2.56 17.53
C PRO A 143 6.93 3.26 17.11
N GLU A 144 7.02 4.34 16.35
CA GLU A 144 5.89 5.12 15.85
C GLU A 144 4.96 4.33 14.90
N TYR A 145 5.49 3.30 14.24
CA TYR A 145 4.79 2.53 13.20
C TYR A 145 4.36 1.12 13.64
N ILE A 146 4.79 0.66 14.80
CA ILE A 146 4.63 -0.74 15.24
C ILE A 146 3.16 -1.17 15.40
N ARG A 147 2.22 -0.23 15.58
CA ARG A 147 0.78 -0.55 15.67
C ARG A 147 0.06 -0.47 14.32
N THR A 148 0.75 -0.05 13.26
CA THR A 148 0.19 -0.04 11.90
C THR A 148 0.13 -1.47 11.35
N GLN A 149 -1.07 -1.95 11.00
CA GLN A 149 -1.20 -3.24 10.33
C GLN A 149 -0.73 -3.13 8.88
N LEU A 150 0.23 -3.97 8.48
CA LEU A 150 0.77 -4.00 7.13
C LEU A 150 0.49 -5.33 6.44
N VAL A 151 0.08 -5.27 5.18
CA VAL A 151 -0.06 -6.46 4.33
C VAL A 151 0.92 -6.34 3.17
N LEU A 152 1.92 -7.22 3.14
CA LEU A 152 2.83 -7.37 2.01
C LEU A 152 2.11 -8.12 0.90
N LEU A 153 1.89 -7.44 -0.22
CA LEU A 153 1.15 -8.02 -1.34
C LEU A 153 2.06 -8.84 -2.25
N HIS A 154 1.47 -9.79 -2.97
CA HIS A 154 2.15 -10.55 -4.02
C HIS A 154 3.26 -11.47 -3.53
N GLY A 155 3.15 -11.90 -2.27
CA GLY A 155 4.11 -12.76 -1.60
C GLY A 155 5.50 -12.13 -1.51
N GLY A 156 5.69 -10.87 -1.88
CA GLY A 156 7.02 -10.31 -2.10
C GLY A 156 7.80 -10.97 -3.24
N TYR A 157 7.14 -11.65 -4.20
CA TYR A 157 7.81 -12.42 -5.25
C TYR A 157 8.86 -11.58 -6.03
N PRO A 158 10.09 -12.07 -6.27
CA PRO A 158 10.55 -13.45 -6.06
C PRO A 158 11.05 -13.77 -4.65
N TRP A 159 11.00 -12.83 -3.70
CA TRP A 159 11.51 -12.96 -2.33
C TRP A 159 10.47 -13.52 -1.35
N ILE A 160 9.80 -14.61 -1.72
CA ILE A 160 8.72 -15.18 -0.89
C ILE A 160 9.21 -15.58 0.50
N GLN A 161 10.39 -16.19 0.61
CA GLN A 161 10.97 -16.52 1.91
C GLN A 161 11.25 -15.27 2.75
N ASN A 162 11.64 -14.15 2.15
CA ASN A 162 11.87 -12.89 2.88
C ASN A 162 10.53 -12.35 3.41
N ALA A 163 9.47 -12.33 2.59
CA ALA A 163 8.13 -11.94 3.05
C ALA A 163 7.67 -12.84 4.21
N ALA A 164 7.89 -14.16 4.10
CA ALA A 164 7.56 -15.12 5.14
C ALA A 164 8.29 -14.82 6.46
N ALA A 165 9.61 -14.57 6.37
CA ALA A 165 10.46 -14.24 7.50
C ALA A 165 10.03 -12.92 8.17
N VAL A 166 9.69 -11.89 7.39
CA VAL A 166 9.20 -10.61 7.92
C VAL A 166 7.89 -10.81 8.69
N ALA A 167 6.91 -11.52 8.12
CA ALA A 167 5.63 -11.77 8.79
C ALA A 167 5.75 -12.70 10.00
N HIS A 168 6.74 -13.61 10.00
CA HIS A 168 7.10 -14.39 11.18
C HIS A 168 7.66 -13.49 12.29
N ALA A 169 8.61 -12.62 11.95
CA ALA A 169 9.33 -11.79 12.91
C ALA A 169 8.53 -10.60 13.45
N LEU A 170 7.57 -10.07 12.68
CA LEU A 170 6.83 -8.84 13.02
C LEU A 170 5.35 -9.12 13.30
N PRO A 171 4.83 -8.84 14.51
CA PRO A 171 3.44 -9.16 14.88
C PRO A 171 2.41 -8.43 14.02
N HIS A 172 2.74 -7.24 13.52
CA HIS A 172 1.89 -6.33 12.75
C HIS A 172 2.02 -6.47 11.22
N VAL A 173 2.64 -7.55 10.72
CA VAL A 173 2.83 -7.77 9.28
C VAL A 173 2.20 -9.09 8.83
N TRP A 174 1.41 -9.01 7.76
CA TRP A 174 0.75 -10.11 7.05
C TRP A 174 1.30 -10.23 5.63
N VAL A 175 1.09 -11.39 5.00
CA VAL A 175 1.45 -11.62 3.60
C VAL A 175 0.23 -12.08 2.82
N ASP A 176 0.00 -11.44 1.68
CA ASP A 176 -1.01 -11.79 0.70
C ASP A 176 -0.35 -12.42 -0.54
N LEU A 177 -1.03 -13.40 -1.15
CA LEU A 177 -0.61 -14.07 -2.38
C LEU A 177 -1.37 -13.63 -3.64
N SER A 178 -2.04 -12.48 -3.59
CA SER A 178 -2.62 -11.83 -4.77
C SER A 178 -1.59 -11.61 -5.85
N TRP A 179 -1.98 -11.67 -7.12
CA TRP A 179 -1.07 -11.68 -8.27
C TRP A 179 -0.18 -12.92 -8.37
N THR A 180 0.51 -13.36 -7.31
CA THR A 180 1.35 -14.58 -7.34
C THR A 180 0.53 -15.78 -7.76
N THR A 181 -0.72 -15.87 -7.29
CA THR A 181 -1.61 -17.00 -7.58
C THR A 181 -1.96 -17.15 -9.07
N PRO A 182 -2.54 -16.14 -9.77
CA PRO A 182 -2.83 -16.30 -11.19
C PRO A 182 -1.60 -16.14 -12.12
N TRP A 183 -0.62 -15.30 -11.79
CA TRP A 183 0.48 -14.97 -12.71
C TRP A 183 1.67 -15.92 -12.61
N ILE A 184 1.89 -16.58 -11.48
CA ILE A 184 2.96 -17.57 -11.27
C ILE A 184 2.33 -18.94 -10.94
N SER A 185 1.21 -19.26 -11.59
CA SER A 185 0.41 -20.46 -11.30
C SER A 185 1.21 -21.77 -11.41
N LEU A 186 2.20 -21.84 -12.29
CA LEU A 186 3.08 -23.01 -12.45
C LEU A 186 4.06 -23.22 -11.28
N ARG A 187 4.30 -22.21 -10.44
CA ARG A 187 5.09 -22.36 -9.21
C ARG A 187 4.25 -22.23 -7.93
N LEU A 188 2.93 -22.30 -8.06
CA LEU A 188 2.04 -21.98 -6.95
C LEU A 188 2.33 -22.87 -5.73
N ALA A 189 2.51 -24.18 -5.95
CA ALA A 189 2.79 -25.12 -4.88
C ALA A 189 4.10 -24.78 -4.15
N GLU A 190 5.16 -24.42 -4.87
CA GLU A 190 6.45 -24.00 -4.31
C GLU A 190 6.30 -22.71 -3.51
N CYS A 191 5.62 -21.71 -4.08
CA CYS A 191 5.39 -20.41 -3.45
C CYS A 191 4.63 -20.56 -2.13
N TYR A 192 3.59 -21.40 -2.11
CA TYR A 192 2.84 -21.71 -0.89
C TYR A 192 3.71 -22.47 0.12
N ARG A 193 4.49 -23.47 -0.32
CA ARG A 193 5.42 -24.21 0.58
C ARG A 193 6.42 -23.27 1.23
N ASP A 194 7.03 -22.37 0.47
CA ASP A 194 7.99 -21.38 0.98
C ASP A 194 7.34 -20.46 2.03
N LEU A 195 6.10 -20.01 1.78
CA LEU A 195 5.40 -19.11 2.69
C LEU A 195 4.92 -19.82 3.97
N ILE A 196 4.22 -20.96 3.85
CA ILE A 196 3.70 -21.72 5.00
C ILE A 196 4.80 -22.38 5.82
N GLY A 197 5.97 -22.62 5.21
CA GLY A 197 7.12 -23.23 5.89
C GLY A 197 7.72 -22.33 6.98
N MET A 198 7.39 -21.03 7.00
CA MET A 198 7.94 -20.08 7.97
C MET A 198 6.89 -19.13 8.55
N ALA A 199 6.02 -18.53 7.75
CA ALA A 199 5.07 -17.55 8.25
C ALA A 199 3.93 -18.21 9.04
N PRO A 200 3.46 -17.59 10.15
CA PRO A 200 2.28 -18.06 10.87
C PRO A 200 1.07 -18.14 9.92
N LEU A 201 0.37 -19.27 9.89
CA LEU A 201 -0.76 -19.48 8.98
C LEU A 201 -1.85 -18.41 9.14
N ALA A 202 -2.09 -17.95 10.36
CA ALA A 202 -3.04 -16.88 10.67
C ALA A 202 -2.66 -15.50 10.08
N LYS A 203 -1.45 -15.36 9.53
CA LYS A 203 -0.96 -14.14 8.88
C LYS A 203 -0.96 -14.21 7.35
N LEU A 204 -1.44 -15.32 6.79
CA LEU A 204 -1.50 -15.52 5.35
C LEU A 204 -2.87 -15.13 4.82
N MET A 205 -2.85 -14.39 3.71
CA MET A 205 -4.04 -13.91 3.02
C MET A 205 -4.04 -14.38 1.57
N VAL A 206 -5.23 -14.61 1.04
CA VAL A 206 -5.44 -14.94 -0.37
C VAL A 206 -6.31 -13.86 -0.99
N GLY A 207 -5.70 -13.03 -1.84
CA GLY A 207 -6.40 -12.24 -2.84
C GLY A 207 -6.10 -12.80 -4.24
N SER A 208 -6.85 -12.37 -5.24
CA SER A 208 -6.54 -12.71 -6.64
C SER A 208 -5.55 -11.75 -7.26
N GLY A 209 -5.66 -10.46 -6.93
CA GLY A 209 -4.90 -9.40 -7.62
C GLY A 209 -5.40 -9.19 -9.04
N GLY A 210 -6.58 -9.74 -9.36
CA GLY A 210 -7.16 -9.76 -10.67
C GLY A 210 -7.68 -8.41 -11.12
N HIS A 211 -7.46 -8.12 -12.41
CA HIS A 211 -7.96 -6.94 -13.07
C HIS A 211 -8.26 -7.29 -14.54
N GLY A 212 -9.25 -6.63 -15.14
CA GLY A 212 -9.56 -6.77 -16.57
C GLY A 212 -10.58 -7.87 -16.88
N THR A 213 -10.30 -9.13 -16.53
CA THR A 213 -11.16 -10.28 -16.89
C THR A 213 -11.40 -11.21 -15.69
N PRO A 214 -12.52 -11.97 -15.66
CA PRO A 214 -12.83 -12.88 -14.55
C PRO A 214 -11.88 -14.09 -14.44
N GLU A 215 -11.20 -14.48 -15.53
CA GLU A 215 -10.24 -15.59 -15.54
C GLU A 215 -8.97 -15.29 -14.75
N ILE A 216 -8.71 -14.00 -14.49
CA ILE A 216 -7.57 -13.51 -13.72
C ILE A 216 -8.01 -13.03 -12.32
N ALA A 217 -9.31 -13.18 -11.98
CA ALA A 217 -9.97 -12.64 -10.79
C ALA A 217 -10.02 -13.57 -9.58
#